data_AF-A0A4Q0S294-F1
#
_entry.id   AF-A0A4Q0S294-F1
#
_cell.length_a   1.000
_cell.length_b   1.000
_cell.length_c   1.000
_cell.angle_alpha   90.00
_cell.angle_beta   90.00
_cell.angle_gamma   90.00
#
_symmetry.space_group_name_H-M   'P 1'
#
loop_
_entity.id
_entity.type
_entity.pdbx_description
1 polymer ?
#
loop_
_entity_poly.entity_id
_entity_poly.type
_entity_poly.pdbx_seq_one_letter_code
_entity_poly.pdbx_strand_id
1 'polypeptide(L)'
;MTDRPASWRMPTRKQMDKMAASVGRNVAPKSGSAPNGDLPPEYWGALLADPRAEGADPGRGASARALRLAQIAEHLLRVGCRRCGRTVEIQKVDAVRLYGPSAIWLDVGQRLLDNTCSQRSGRHEEDGCWPAFE
;
A
#
# COMPACT_ATOMS: atom_id res chain seq x y z
N MET A 1 2.95 -54.93 -10.47
CA MET A 1 2.99 -53.70 -9.64
C MET A 1 4.42 -53.22 -9.60
N THR A 2 4.68 -52.04 -10.15
CA THR A 2 5.94 -51.33 -9.88
C THR A 2 5.60 -49.86 -9.81
N ASP A 3 5.13 -49.46 -8.63
CA ASP A 3 5.21 -48.09 -8.17
C ASP A 3 6.64 -47.60 -8.36
N ARG A 4 6.82 -46.62 -9.25
CA ARG A 4 8.02 -45.80 -9.29
C ARG A 4 7.63 -44.40 -8.85
N PRO A 5 8.11 -43.93 -7.69
CA PRO A 5 7.82 -42.60 -7.18
C PRO A 5 8.40 -41.58 -8.16
N ALA A 6 7.67 -40.47 -8.35
CA ALA A 6 7.93 -39.42 -9.33
C ALA A 6 9.43 -39.09 -9.52
N SER A 7 10.06 -39.67 -10.55
CA SER A 7 11.28 -39.08 -11.10
C SER A 7 10.84 -37.85 -11.88
N TRP A 8 11.16 -36.65 -11.40
CA TRP A 8 10.96 -35.39 -12.11
C TRP A 8 11.87 -35.36 -13.36
N ARG A 9 11.49 -36.14 -14.37
CA ARG A 9 12.09 -36.13 -15.69
C ARG A 9 11.31 -35.12 -16.51
N MET A 10 12.03 -34.15 -17.09
CA MET A 10 11.41 -33.20 -18.01
C MET A 10 10.67 -33.98 -19.11
N PRO A 11 9.36 -33.75 -19.31
CA PRO A 11 8.60 -34.47 -20.32
C PRO A 11 9.21 -34.31 -21.70
N THR A 12 9.24 -35.38 -22.48
CA THR A 12 9.71 -35.33 -23.88
C THR A 12 8.79 -34.43 -24.71
N ARG A 13 9.28 -33.88 -25.83
CA ARG A 13 8.50 -33.04 -26.76
C ARG A 13 7.12 -33.65 -27.07
N LYS A 14 7.08 -34.94 -27.39
CA LYS A 14 5.82 -35.67 -27.67
C LYS A 14 4.88 -35.74 -26.46
N GLN A 15 5.41 -35.85 -25.25
CA GLN A 15 4.59 -35.83 -24.02
C GLN A 15 4.07 -34.42 -23.74
N MET A 16 4.89 -33.39 -23.96
CA MET A 16 4.46 -31.99 -23.88
C MET A 16 3.31 -31.69 -24.84
N ASP A 17 3.42 -32.13 -26.10
CA ASP A 17 2.38 -31.94 -27.11
C ASP A 17 1.06 -32.64 -26.72
N LYS A 18 1.16 -33.87 -26.17
CA LYS A 18 -0.02 -34.62 -25.69
C LYS A 18 -0.70 -33.94 -24.50
N MET A 19 0.08 -33.39 -23.56
CA MET A 19 -0.45 -32.64 -22.43
C MET A 19 -1.12 -31.34 -22.91
N ALA A 20 -0.47 -30.59 -23.80
CA ALA A 20 -1.04 -29.38 -24.39
C ALA A 20 -2.37 -29.65 -25.11
N ALA A 21 -2.48 -30.76 -25.84
CA ALA A 21 -3.71 -31.19 -26.49
C ALA A 21 -4.83 -31.61 -25.51
N SER A 22 -4.53 -31.83 -24.23
CA SER A 22 -5.53 -32.16 -23.20
C SER A 22 -6.03 -30.95 -22.43
N VAL A 23 -5.23 -29.87 -22.34
CA VAL A 23 -5.54 -28.67 -21.53
C VAL A 23 -6.71 -27.85 -22.09
N GLY A 24 -7.03 -27.95 -23.39
CA GLY A 24 -8.11 -27.19 -24.01
C GLY A 24 -9.49 -27.88 -24.06
N ARG A 25 -9.61 -29.16 -23.69
CA ARG A 25 -10.84 -29.95 -23.94
C ARG A 25 -11.84 -29.95 -22.79
N ASN A 26 -11.42 -29.64 -21.56
CA ASN A 26 -12.25 -29.79 -20.35
C ASN A 26 -12.50 -28.49 -19.57
N VAL A 27 -12.14 -27.35 -20.11
CA VAL A 27 -12.47 -26.06 -19.49
C VAL A 27 -13.44 -25.36 -20.41
N ALA A 28 -14.73 -25.43 -20.07
CA ALA A 28 -15.68 -24.46 -20.59
C ALA A 28 -15.08 -23.07 -20.33
N PRO A 29 -15.00 -22.17 -21.31
CA PRO A 29 -14.47 -20.85 -21.09
C PRO A 29 -15.41 -20.15 -20.10
N LYS A 30 -15.09 -20.21 -18.80
CA LYS A 30 -15.53 -19.18 -17.89
C LYS A 30 -14.97 -17.91 -18.51
N SER A 31 -15.85 -16.99 -18.85
CA SER A 31 -15.53 -15.61 -19.17
C SER A 31 -14.87 -14.97 -17.95
N GLY A 32 -13.64 -15.36 -17.67
CA GLY A 32 -12.74 -14.64 -16.79
C GLY A 32 -12.44 -13.34 -17.49
N SER A 33 -12.57 -12.23 -16.77
CA SER A 33 -12.17 -10.93 -17.29
C SER A 33 -10.75 -11.06 -17.85
N ALA A 34 -10.53 -10.51 -19.05
CA ALA A 34 -9.22 -10.56 -19.68
C ALA A 34 -8.16 -9.97 -18.71
N PRO A 35 -6.89 -10.36 -18.80
CA PRO A 35 -5.83 -9.85 -17.91
C PRO A 35 -5.76 -8.31 -17.82
N ASN A 36 -6.20 -7.63 -18.88
CA ASN A 36 -6.31 -6.16 -18.99
C ASN A 36 -7.74 -5.69 -19.21
N GLY A 37 -8.75 -6.54 -18.96
CA GLY A 37 -10.15 -6.16 -19.07
C GLY A 37 -10.56 -5.33 -17.87
N ASP A 38 -11.47 -4.38 -18.08
CA ASP A 38 -12.04 -3.61 -16.98
C ASP A 38 -12.64 -4.55 -15.94
N LEU A 39 -12.27 -4.33 -14.69
CA LEU A 39 -12.83 -5.04 -13.56
C LEU A 39 -14.28 -4.55 -13.34
N PRO A 40 -15.20 -5.45 -12.94
CA PRO A 40 -16.56 -5.06 -12.67
C PRO A 40 -16.63 -3.92 -11.63
N PRO A 41 -17.55 -2.96 -11.76
CA PRO A 41 -17.71 -1.87 -10.78
C PRO A 41 -17.86 -2.37 -9.33
N GLU A 42 -18.45 -3.54 -9.15
CA GLU A 42 -18.65 -4.20 -7.86
C GLU A 42 -17.32 -4.62 -7.21
N TYR A 43 -16.31 -4.96 -8.01
CA TYR A 43 -14.96 -5.27 -7.53
C TYR A 43 -14.30 -4.03 -6.94
N TRP A 44 -14.38 -2.89 -7.64
CA TRP A 44 -13.88 -1.61 -7.13
C TRP A 44 -14.63 -1.16 -5.88
N GLY A 45 -15.95 -1.32 -5.86
CA GLY A 45 -16.78 -1.06 -4.69
C GLY A 45 -16.36 -1.88 -3.48
N ALA A 46 -16.10 -3.18 -3.66
CA ALA A 46 -15.65 -4.07 -2.58
C ALA A 46 -14.26 -3.68 -2.04
N LEU A 47 -13.34 -3.24 -2.89
CA LEU A 47 -12.02 -2.78 -2.47
C LEU A 47 -12.07 -1.45 -1.71
N LEU A 48 -12.88 -0.50 -2.18
CA LEU A 48 -13.05 0.81 -1.52
C LEU A 48 -13.83 0.69 -0.19
N ALA A 49 -14.74 -0.27 -0.09
CA ALA A 49 -15.49 -0.54 1.13
C ALA A 49 -14.71 -1.39 2.14
N ASP A 50 -13.54 -1.93 1.79
CA ASP A 50 -12.73 -2.74 2.70
C ASP A 50 -12.17 -1.84 3.82
N PRO A 51 -12.53 -2.05 5.09
CA PRO A 51 -12.01 -1.27 6.21
C PRO A 51 -10.49 -1.43 6.41
N ARG A 52 -9.85 -2.42 5.77
CA ARG A 52 -8.40 -2.59 5.73
C ARG A 52 -7.73 -1.76 4.64
N ALA A 53 -8.47 -1.39 3.58
CA ALA A 53 -8.00 -0.44 2.57
C ALA A 53 -7.95 0.99 3.14
N GLU A 54 -8.74 1.26 4.19
CA GLU A 54 -8.69 2.50 4.97
C GLU A 54 -7.48 2.57 5.92
N GLY A 55 -6.27 2.52 5.34
CA GLY A 55 -5.09 3.12 5.98
C GLY A 55 -5.15 4.66 6.00
N ALA A 56 -6.21 5.25 5.43
CA ALA A 56 -6.40 6.67 5.25
C ALA A 56 -7.90 7.01 5.13
N ASP A 57 -8.72 6.67 6.11
CA ASP A 57 -10.07 7.26 6.23
C ASP A 57 -9.91 8.80 6.23
N PRO A 58 -10.36 9.53 5.20
CA PRO A 58 -10.20 10.99 5.13
C PRO A 58 -11.06 11.70 6.19
N GLY A 59 -12.14 11.07 6.66
CA GLY A 59 -13.03 11.58 7.72
C GLY A 59 -12.47 11.35 9.11
N ARG A 60 -11.85 10.18 9.36
CA ARG A 60 -11.04 9.96 10.56
C ARG A 60 -9.78 10.80 10.55
N GLY A 61 -9.16 11.01 9.39
CA GLY A 61 -7.94 11.83 9.25
C GLY A 61 -8.17 13.31 9.55
N ALA A 62 -9.33 13.87 9.21
CA ALA A 62 -9.65 15.27 9.53
C ALA A 62 -9.90 15.47 11.04
N SER A 63 -10.66 14.57 11.67
CA SER A 63 -10.93 14.62 13.12
C SER A 63 -9.71 14.21 13.96
N ALA A 64 -8.97 13.17 13.54
CA ALA A 64 -7.75 12.70 14.21
C ALA A 64 -6.59 13.69 14.12
N ARG A 65 -6.52 14.52 13.07
CA ARG A 65 -5.54 15.63 13.01
C ARG A 65 -5.76 16.65 14.13
N ALA A 66 -7.00 16.93 14.51
CA ALA A 66 -7.29 17.85 15.60
C ALA A 66 -7.15 17.21 17.01
N LEU A 67 -6.93 15.90 17.10
CA LEU A 67 -6.76 15.22 18.39
C LEU A 67 -5.42 15.54 19.03
N ARG A 68 -5.42 15.54 20.37
CA ARG A 68 -4.19 15.54 21.15
C ARG A 68 -3.51 14.18 21.04
N LEU A 69 -2.19 14.14 21.05
CA LEU A 69 -1.42 12.89 21.01
C LEU A 69 -1.89 11.86 22.04
N ALA A 70 -2.23 12.29 23.25
CA ALA A 70 -2.77 11.40 24.28
C ALA A 70 -4.07 10.67 23.87
N GLN A 71 -4.95 11.33 23.09
CA GLN A 71 -6.28 10.85 22.71
C GLN A 71 -6.27 9.89 21.52
N ILE A 72 -5.17 9.85 20.76
CA ILE A 72 -5.05 9.01 19.56
C ILE A 72 -4.84 7.55 19.97
N ALA A 73 -5.65 6.62 19.47
CA ALA A 73 -5.55 5.21 19.87
C ALA A 73 -4.37 4.50 19.20
N GLU A 74 -3.98 4.98 18.02
CA GLU A 74 -2.96 4.40 17.16
C GLU A 74 -1.55 4.54 17.77
N HIS A 75 -0.78 3.45 17.73
CA HIS A 75 0.60 3.43 18.21
C HIS A 75 1.61 3.97 17.19
N LEU A 76 1.28 3.92 15.90
CA LEU A 76 2.09 4.43 14.80
C LEU A 76 1.32 5.57 14.13
N LEU A 77 1.92 6.75 14.09
CA LEU A 77 1.32 7.95 13.50
C LEU A 77 2.03 8.27 12.19
N ARG A 78 1.25 8.61 11.15
CA ARG A 78 1.75 8.84 9.79
C ARG A 78 1.31 10.19 9.27
N VAL A 79 2.24 10.97 8.76
CA VAL A 79 1.94 12.23 8.07
C VAL A 79 2.54 12.20 6.67
N GLY A 80 1.69 12.43 5.66
CA GLY A 80 2.09 12.47 4.26
C GLY A 80 2.27 13.89 3.77
N CYS A 81 3.38 14.16 3.08
CA CYS A 81 3.58 15.39 2.35
C CYS A 81 2.81 15.34 1.02
N ARG A 82 1.95 16.33 0.78
CA ARG A 82 1.21 16.44 -0.49
C ARG A 82 2.07 16.87 -1.69
N ARG A 83 3.24 17.47 -1.46
CA ARG A 83 4.10 18.00 -2.53
C ARG A 83 4.97 16.93 -3.18
N CYS A 84 5.51 16.00 -2.39
CA CYS A 84 6.40 14.94 -2.87
C CYS A 84 5.87 13.52 -2.62
N GLY A 85 4.71 13.37 -1.96
CA GLY A 85 4.12 12.08 -1.64
C GLY A 85 4.82 11.31 -0.52
N ARG A 86 5.86 11.87 0.13
CA ARG A 86 6.58 11.19 1.20
C ARG A 86 5.71 11.03 2.45
N THR A 87 5.77 9.85 3.06
CA THR A 87 5.16 9.58 4.36
C THR A 87 6.23 9.55 5.45
N VAL A 88 6.03 10.33 6.50
CA VAL A 88 6.84 10.30 7.72
C VAL A 88 6.06 9.55 8.78
N GLU A 89 6.72 8.58 9.40
CA GLU A 89 6.16 7.77 10.47
C GLU A 89 6.84 8.11 11.79
N ILE A 90 6.06 8.12 12.87
CA ILE A 90 6.58 8.26 14.23
C ILE A 90 5.76 7.37 15.18
N GLN A 91 6.42 6.72 16.13
CA GLN A 91 5.68 6.03 17.18
C GLN A 91 5.03 7.06 18.11
N LYS A 92 3.79 6.82 18.54
CA LYS A 92 3.06 7.69 19.46
C LYS A 92 3.88 7.97 20.73
N VAL A 93 4.59 6.97 21.25
CA VAL A 93 5.43 7.13 22.45
C VAL A 93 6.54 8.15 22.24
N ASP A 94 7.16 8.16 21.07
CA ASP A 94 8.23 9.10 20.73
C ASP A 94 7.66 10.48 20.44
N ALA A 95 6.52 10.56 19.74
CA ALA A 95 5.80 11.82 19.53
C ALA A 95 5.42 12.49 20.87
N VAL A 96 4.91 11.71 21.83
CA VAL A 96 4.57 12.20 23.17
C VAL A 96 5.81 12.65 23.95
N ARG A 97 6.94 11.94 23.81
CA ARG A 97 8.21 12.33 24.45
C ARG A 97 8.78 13.63 23.88
N LEU A 98 8.69 13.82 22.56
CA LEU A 98 9.28 14.97 21.87
C LEU A 98 8.41 16.23 21.92
N TYR A 99 7.08 16.08 21.79
CA TYR A 99 6.16 17.20 21.65
C TYR A 99 5.21 17.38 22.84
N GLY A 100 5.14 16.40 23.73
CA GLY A 100 4.26 16.40 24.89
C GLY A 100 2.88 15.76 24.61
N PRO A 101 2.21 15.21 25.63
CA PRO A 101 0.95 14.47 25.47
C PRO A 101 -0.23 15.34 25.03
N SER A 102 -0.19 16.64 25.31
CA SER A 102 -1.23 17.61 24.97
C SER A 102 -1.08 18.22 23.58
N ALA A 103 0.01 17.93 22.86
CA ALA A 103 0.24 18.45 21.51
C ALA A 103 -0.80 17.92 20.53
N ILE A 104 -1.22 18.78 19.60
CA ILE A 104 -2.20 18.45 18.56
C ILE A 104 -1.50 17.75 17.39
N TRP A 105 -2.05 16.65 16.90
CA TRP A 105 -1.42 15.86 15.83
C TRP A 105 -1.21 16.64 14.54
N LEU A 106 -2.09 17.59 14.21
CA LEU A 106 -1.92 18.49 13.06
C LEU A 106 -0.62 19.29 13.16
N ASP A 107 -0.37 19.92 14.30
CA ASP A 107 0.81 20.76 14.51
C ASP A 107 2.09 19.92 14.56
N VAL A 108 2.01 18.76 15.20
CA VAL A 108 3.11 17.77 15.23
C VAL A 108 3.43 17.28 13.82
N GLY A 109 2.40 16.92 13.04
CA GLY A 109 2.54 16.48 11.67
C GLY A 109 3.16 17.56 10.78
N GLN A 110 2.73 18.81 10.92
CA GLN A 110 3.32 19.93 10.19
C GLN A 110 4.81 20.09 10.54
N ARG A 111 5.17 20.10 11.83
CA ARG A 111 6.58 20.20 12.26
C ARG A 111 7.44 19.03 11.78
N LEU A 112 6.89 17.82 11.75
CA LEU A 112 7.58 16.65 11.20
C LEU A 112 7.89 16.85 9.71
N LEU A 113 6.90 17.34 8.94
CA LEU A 113 7.11 17.67 7.53
C LEU A 113 8.06 18.85 7.33
N ASP A 114 8.03 19.86 8.20
CA ASP A 114 8.95 21.00 8.12
C ASP A 114 10.39 20.53 8.40
N ASN A 115 10.62 19.60 9.33
CA ASN A 115 11.97 19.10 9.64
C ASN A 115 12.51 18.12 8.59
N THR A 116 11.63 17.40 7.89
CA THR A 116 12.03 16.30 6.99
C THR A 116 11.77 16.55 5.50
N CYS A 117 10.98 17.58 5.17
CA CYS A 117 10.60 17.94 3.80
C CYS A 117 10.84 19.41 3.44
N SER A 118 11.39 20.26 4.32
CA SER A 118 11.63 21.67 3.99
C SER A 118 12.86 21.91 3.11
N GLN A 119 13.89 21.06 3.20
CA GLN A 119 15.15 21.29 2.50
C GLN A 119 15.54 20.09 1.67
N ARG A 120 15.76 20.36 0.39
CA ARG A 120 16.38 19.42 -0.53
C ARG A 120 17.90 19.61 -0.41
N SER A 121 18.60 18.60 0.08
CA SER A 121 20.07 18.63 0.17
C SER A 121 20.78 17.91 -0.99
N GLY A 122 20.08 17.46 -2.05
CA GLY A 122 20.75 16.68 -3.11
C GLY A 122 20.03 16.43 -4.45
N ARG A 123 20.52 15.41 -5.19
CA ARG A 123 20.12 14.98 -6.56
C ARG A 123 18.62 14.65 -6.72
N HIS A 124 18.15 14.36 -7.94
CA HIS A 124 16.74 13.94 -8.21
C HIS A 124 16.30 12.70 -7.40
N GLU A 125 17.27 11.91 -6.98
CA GLU A 125 17.12 10.73 -6.12
C GLU A 125 17.20 11.08 -4.63
N GLU A 126 17.61 12.29 -4.27
CA GLU A 126 17.75 12.77 -2.90
C GLU A 126 16.57 13.66 -2.51
N ASP A 127 15.70 13.04 -1.72
CA ASP A 127 14.78 13.56 -0.72
C ASP A 127 14.71 15.09 -0.54
N GLY A 128 13.63 15.68 -1.08
CA GLY A 128 13.16 17.01 -0.73
C GLY A 128 11.86 17.35 -1.43
N CYS A 129 11.03 18.20 -0.82
CA CYS A 129 9.83 18.72 -1.46
C CYS A 129 10.23 19.58 -2.69
N TRP A 130 9.74 19.25 -3.89
CA TRP A 130 9.93 20.08 -5.09
C TRP A 130 9.40 21.50 -4.83
N PRO A 131 10.16 22.57 -5.19
CA PRO A 131 9.65 23.94 -5.12
C PRO A 131 8.32 24.03 -5.88
N ALA A 132 7.36 24.76 -5.31
CA ALA A 132 6.12 25.05 -6.02
C ALA A 132 6.48 25.90 -7.24
N PHE A 133 6.00 25.52 -8.41
CA PHE A 133 5.95 26.45 -9.54
C PHE A 133 4.73 27.34 -9.28
N GLU A 134 4.97 28.65 -9.17
CA GLU A 134 3.92 29.68 -9.18
C GLU A 134 3.23 29.73 -10.56
#